data_AF-A0A2X4V1F9-F1
#
_entry.id   AF-A0A2X4V1F9-F1
#
_cell.length_a   1.000
_cell.length_b   1.000
_cell.length_c   1.000
_cell.angle_alpha   90.00
_cell.angle_beta   90.00
_cell.angle_gamma   90.00
#
_symmetry.space_group_name_H-M   'P 1'
#
loop_
_entity.id
_entity.type
_entity.pdbx_description
1 polymer ?
#
loop_
_entity_poly.entity_id
_entity_poly.type
_entity_poly.pdbx_seq_one_letter_code
_entity_poly.pdbx_strand_id
1 'polypeptide(L)'
;MRFFSVWAYLAWKNGLDGMVLYTTKLVGLRDRLVCAMLRRMDYRLYLGLRHRLHCRALLPPGQRNRSAVAMANYRSLLGRMDELDFSWLMQRRRLLDFAAVYAHNAELLGQLAQCSARLNRVVEPLHRSGVPVILAPMHTVSDVLATLVGAGCIRGWPR
;
A
#
# COMPACT_ATOMS: atom_id res chain seq x y z
N MET A 1 -0.56 44.66 27.68
CA MET A 1 -0.53 44.48 26.21
C MET A 1 0.19 43.19 25.77
N ARG A 2 1.34 42.79 26.35
CA ARG A 2 2.09 41.58 25.95
C ARG A 2 1.36 40.23 26.18
N PHE A 3 0.53 40.15 27.21
CA PHE A 3 -0.23 38.92 27.54
C PHE A 3 -1.30 38.56 26.50
N PHE A 4 -1.89 39.55 25.83
CA PHE A 4 -2.95 39.31 24.86
C PHE A 4 -2.38 38.66 23.58
N SER A 5 -1.19 39.09 23.14
CA SER A 5 -0.51 38.50 21.99
C SER A 5 -0.10 37.05 22.22
N VAL A 6 0.40 36.74 23.43
CA VAL A 6 0.75 35.36 23.81
C VAL A 6 -0.50 34.48 23.90
N TRP A 7 -1.58 35.00 24.49
CA TRP A 7 -2.86 34.28 24.58
C TRP A 7 -3.48 34.00 23.21
N ALA A 8 -3.50 35.00 22.32
CA ALA A 8 -3.99 34.85 20.95
C ALA A 8 -3.16 33.83 20.16
N TYR A 9 -1.83 33.86 20.30
CA TYR A 9 -0.95 32.88 19.65
C TYR A 9 -1.19 31.44 20.16
N LEU A 10 -1.33 31.25 21.47
CA LEU A 10 -1.59 29.94 22.05
C LEU A 10 -2.99 29.41 21.69
N ALA A 11 -4.02 30.28 21.67
CA ALA A 11 -5.35 29.92 21.24
C ALA A 11 -5.39 29.51 19.76
N TRP A 12 -4.69 30.25 18.89
CA TRP A 12 -4.52 29.93 17.48
C TRP A 12 -3.79 28.59 17.28
N LYS A 13 -2.66 28.39 17.96
CA LYS A 13 -1.88 27.15 17.88
C LYS A 13 -2.68 25.95 18.38
N ASN A 14 -3.37 26.06 19.51
CA ASN A 14 -4.24 25.00 20.03
C ASN A 14 -5.42 24.70 19.09
N GLY A 15 -5.96 25.71 18.41
CA GLY A 15 -6.98 25.53 17.38
C GLY A 15 -6.47 24.73 16.18
N LEU A 16 -5.27 25.08 15.67
CA LEU A 16 -4.61 24.34 14.60
C LEU A 16 -4.27 22.90 15.01
N ASP A 17 -3.72 22.70 16.19
CA ASP A 17 -3.40 21.37 16.72
C ASP A 17 -4.70 20.54 16.90
N GLY A 18 -5.78 21.17 17.36
CA GLY A 18 -7.11 20.57 17.42
C GLY A 18 -7.65 20.14 16.06
N MET A 19 -7.48 20.97 15.02
CA MET A 19 -7.86 20.62 13.65
C MET A 19 -7.02 19.47 13.08
N VAL A 20 -5.72 19.43 13.37
CA VAL A 20 -4.83 18.31 12.96
C VAL A 20 -5.25 17.01 13.66
N LEU A 21 -5.57 17.07 14.96
CA LEU A 21 -6.08 15.91 15.69
C LEU A 21 -7.44 15.44 15.17
N TYR A 22 -8.32 16.37 14.78
CA TYR A 22 -9.62 16.01 14.23
C TYR A 22 -9.51 15.37 12.83
N THR A 23 -8.68 15.95 11.96
CA THR A 23 -8.43 15.39 10.62
C THR A 23 -7.75 14.02 10.69
N THR A 24 -6.79 13.81 11.58
CA THR A 24 -6.17 12.49 11.80
C THR A 24 -7.17 11.46 12.34
N LYS A 25 -8.07 11.85 13.26
CA LYS A 25 -9.17 10.99 13.72
C LYS A 25 -10.13 10.60 12.58
N LEU A 26 -10.51 11.55 11.72
CA LEU A 26 -11.35 11.28 10.56
C LEU A 26 -10.68 10.32 9.56
N VAL A 27 -9.38 10.51 9.30
CA VAL A 27 -8.60 9.58 8.46
C VAL A 27 -8.58 8.18 9.09
N GLY A 28 -8.36 8.09 10.40
CA GLY A 28 -8.41 6.81 11.11
C GLY A 28 -9.76 6.11 11.05
N LEU A 29 -10.87 6.85 11.18
CA LEU A 29 -12.24 6.31 11.02
C LEU A 29 -12.48 5.80 9.60
N ARG A 30 -12.09 6.59 8.60
CA ARG A 30 -12.18 6.20 7.18
C ARG A 30 -11.40 4.90 6.93
N ASP A 31 -10.18 4.82 7.43
CA ASP A 31 -9.31 3.66 7.22
C ASP A 31 -9.89 2.41 7.91
N ARG A 32 -10.50 2.55 9.10
CA ARG A 32 -11.26 1.44 9.74
C ARG A 32 -12.47 1.00 8.93
N LEU A 33 -13.24 1.93 8.36
CA LEU A 33 -14.38 1.61 7.52
C LEU A 33 -13.94 0.87 6.25
N VAL A 34 -12.87 1.34 5.61
CA VAL A 34 -12.28 0.67 4.44
C VAL A 34 -11.79 -0.73 4.83
N CYS A 35 -11.16 -0.91 5.99
CA CYS A 35 -10.79 -2.22 6.52
C CYS A 35 -12.00 -3.13 6.72
N ALA A 36 -13.07 -2.63 7.33
CA ALA A 36 -14.28 -3.40 7.58
C ALA A 36 -14.95 -3.84 6.27
N MET A 37 -15.01 -2.94 5.28
CA MET A 37 -15.50 -3.27 3.93
C MET A 37 -14.62 -4.31 3.26
N LEU A 38 -13.29 -4.09 3.22
CA LEU A 38 -12.33 -5.01 2.62
C LEU A 38 -12.27 -6.36 3.32
N ARG A 39 -12.66 -6.47 4.59
CA ARG A 39 -12.73 -7.76 5.28
C ARG A 39 -13.86 -8.65 4.75
N ARG A 40 -14.97 -8.04 4.32
CA ARG A 40 -16.19 -8.77 3.90
C ARG A 40 -16.39 -8.82 2.39
N MET A 41 -15.85 -7.86 1.65
CA MET A 41 -16.02 -7.73 0.21
C MET A 41 -14.78 -8.21 -0.54
N ASP A 42 -14.97 -8.74 -1.75
CA ASP A 42 -13.86 -9.01 -2.67
C ASP A 42 -13.08 -7.70 -2.92
N TYR A 43 -11.77 -7.75 -2.64
CA TYR A 43 -10.88 -6.63 -2.80
C TYR A 43 -10.78 -6.18 -4.27
N ARG A 44 -11.07 -7.06 -5.24
CA ARG A 44 -11.07 -6.78 -6.67
C ARG A 44 -12.22 -5.86 -7.06
N LEU A 45 -13.40 -6.04 -6.47
CA LEU A 45 -14.54 -5.13 -6.65
C LEU A 45 -14.19 -3.74 -6.11
N TYR A 46 -13.57 -3.69 -4.93
CA TYR A 46 -13.13 -2.43 -4.33
C TYR A 46 -12.05 -1.74 -5.19
N LEU A 47 -11.08 -2.50 -5.71
CA LEU A 47 -10.08 -2.00 -6.65
C LEU A 47 -10.73 -1.49 -7.94
N GLY A 48 -11.68 -2.21 -8.51
CA GLY A 48 -12.40 -1.80 -9.71
C GLY A 48 -13.17 -0.50 -9.52
N LEU A 49 -13.90 -0.38 -8.41
CA LEU A 49 -14.59 0.85 -8.04
C LEU A 49 -13.61 2.02 -7.86
N ARG A 50 -12.50 1.79 -7.15
CA ARG A 50 -11.47 2.81 -6.96
C ARG A 50 -10.78 3.20 -8.25
N HIS A 51 -10.58 2.27 -9.17
CA HIS A 51 -10.01 2.56 -10.48
C HIS A 51 -10.95 3.44 -11.32
N ARG A 52 -12.26 3.18 -11.28
CA ARG A 52 -13.25 4.03 -11.98
C ARG A 52 -13.35 5.43 -11.39
N LEU A 53 -13.19 5.54 -10.07
CA LEU A 53 -13.19 6.82 -9.36
C LEU A 53 -11.83 7.52 -9.38
N HIS A 54 -10.80 6.87 -9.92
CA HIS A 54 -9.44 7.41 -9.95
C HIS A 54 -9.33 8.46 -11.04
N CYS A 55 -9.13 9.71 -10.62
CA CYS A 55 -8.92 10.83 -11.52
C CYS A 55 -7.51 11.39 -11.29
N ARG A 56 -6.65 11.31 -12.31
CA ARG A 56 -5.30 11.92 -12.31
C ARG A 56 -5.35 13.42 -12.00
N ALA A 57 -6.41 14.11 -12.43
CA ALA A 57 -6.63 15.53 -12.17
C ALA A 57 -6.80 15.86 -10.67
N LEU A 58 -7.21 14.91 -9.83
CA LEU A 58 -7.40 15.13 -8.39
C LEU A 58 -6.13 14.78 -7.57
N LEU A 59 -5.01 14.45 -8.23
CA LEU A 59 -3.78 14.13 -7.53
C LEU A 59 -3.14 15.37 -6.89
N PRO A 60 -2.65 15.26 -5.65
CA PRO A 60 -1.87 16.32 -5.02
C PRO A 60 -0.62 16.66 -5.85
N PRO A 61 -0.15 17.92 -5.83
CA PRO A 61 1.02 18.36 -6.61
C PRO A 61 2.26 17.48 -6.41
N GLY A 62 2.56 17.10 -5.16
CA GLY A 62 3.71 16.23 -4.85
C GLY A 62 3.61 14.83 -5.47
N GLN A 63 2.40 14.30 -5.68
CA GLN A 63 2.19 13.01 -6.31
C GLN A 63 2.30 13.08 -7.83
N ARG A 64 1.90 14.21 -8.43
CA ARG A 64 2.08 14.48 -9.86
C ARG A 64 3.57 14.51 -10.23
N ASN A 65 4.40 15.21 -9.46
CA ASN A 65 5.84 15.25 -9.71
C ASN A 65 6.48 13.85 -9.64
N ARG A 66 6.13 13.06 -8.63
CA ARG A 66 6.61 11.67 -8.51
C ARG A 66 6.18 10.80 -9.71
N SER A 67 4.96 10.98 -10.21
CA SER A 67 4.49 10.26 -11.39
C SER A 67 5.22 10.67 -12.67
N ALA A 68 5.58 11.94 -12.81
CA ALA A 68 6.37 12.43 -13.94
C ALA A 68 7.79 11.86 -13.94
N VAL A 69 8.45 11.81 -12.78
CA VAL A 69 9.77 11.19 -12.63
C VAL A 69 9.72 9.69 -12.92
N ALA A 70 8.70 8.98 -12.41
CA ALA A 70 8.52 7.57 -12.69
C ALA A 70 8.31 7.29 -14.19
N MET A 71 7.60 8.16 -14.88
CA MET A 71 7.42 8.09 -16.34
C MET A 71 8.74 8.32 -17.09
N ALA A 72 9.54 9.31 -16.68
CA ALA A 72 10.85 9.54 -17.29
C ALA A 72 11.78 8.33 -17.13
N ASN A 73 11.80 7.73 -15.93
CA ASN A 73 12.56 6.51 -15.67
C ASN A 73 12.07 5.33 -16.52
N TYR A 74 10.75 5.16 -16.64
CA TYR A 74 10.16 4.11 -17.47
C TYR A 74 10.58 4.23 -18.94
N ARG A 75 10.52 5.46 -19.49
CA ARG A 75 10.93 5.74 -20.88
C ARG A 75 12.42 5.47 -21.09
N SER A 76 13.26 5.88 -20.14
CA SER A 76 14.71 5.66 -20.20
C SER A 76 15.07 4.17 -20.15
N LEU A 77 14.44 3.40 -19.24
CA LEU A 77 14.76 1.99 -19.04
C LEU A 77 14.24 1.06 -20.13
N LEU A 78 13.06 1.37 -20.70
CA LEU A 78 12.38 0.46 -21.62
C LEU A 78 12.34 0.97 -23.06
N GLY A 79 12.74 2.22 -23.32
CA GLY A 79 12.69 2.85 -24.64
C GLY A 79 11.25 3.00 -25.19
N ARG A 80 10.23 2.77 -24.37
CA ARG A 80 8.81 2.80 -24.78
C ARG A 80 8.20 4.17 -24.57
N MET A 81 7.32 4.56 -25.49
CA MET A 81 6.53 5.79 -25.37
C MET A 81 5.15 5.57 -24.74
N ASP A 82 4.84 4.33 -24.33
CA ASP A 82 3.58 3.97 -23.70
C ASP A 82 3.32 4.80 -22.43
N GLU A 83 2.06 5.22 -22.25
CA GLU A 83 1.64 5.89 -21.02
C GLU A 83 1.27 4.88 -19.94
N LEU A 84 2.00 4.90 -18.84
CA LEU A 84 1.72 4.11 -17.65
C LEU A 84 1.15 4.99 -16.53
N ASP A 85 0.00 4.60 -15.95
CA ASP A 85 -0.55 5.34 -14.82
C ASP A 85 0.10 4.96 -13.49
N PHE A 86 1.25 5.58 -13.21
CA PHE A 86 1.98 5.41 -11.94
C PHE A 86 1.16 5.81 -10.72
N SER A 87 0.24 6.77 -10.87
CA SER A 87 -0.59 7.21 -9.76
C SER A 87 -1.57 6.12 -9.32
N TRP A 88 -2.19 5.45 -10.31
CA TRP A 88 -3.01 4.28 -10.07
C TRP A 88 -2.18 3.11 -9.53
N LEU A 89 -1.00 2.85 -10.09
CA LEU A 89 -0.14 1.75 -9.66
C LEU A 89 0.25 1.87 -8.17
N MET A 90 0.59 3.08 -7.72
CA MET A 90 0.86 3.37 -6.30
C MET A 90 -0.38 3.24 -5.41
N GLN A 91 -1.54 3.72 -5.87
CA GLN A 91 -2.79 3.53 -5.12
C GLN A 91 -3.15 2.05 -4.98
N ARG A 92 -3.08 1.29 -6.08
CA ARG A 92 -3.32 -0.15 -6.09
C ARG A 92 -2.40 -0.87 -5.11
N ARG A 93 -1.10 -0.57 -5.13
CA ARG A 93 -0.13 -1.11 -4.16
C ARG A 93 -0.58 -0.87 -2.73
N ARG A 94 -0.87 0.39 -2.37
CA ARG A 94 -1.31 0.77 -1.02
C ARG A 94 -2.61 0.06 -0.60
N LEU A 95 -3.55 -0.11 -1.53
CA LEU A 95 -4.81 -0.80 -1.26
C LEU A 95 -4.61 -2.29 -1.00
N LEU A 96 -3.73 -2.95 -1.76
CA LEU A 96 -3.40 -4.35 -1.53
C LEU A 96 -2.67 -4.54 -0.19
N ASP A 97 -1.73 -3.66 0.14
CA ASP A 97 -1.05 -3.66 1.45
C ASP A 97 -2.07 -3.53 2.59
N PHE A 98 -3.04 -2.62 2.40
CA PHE A 98 -4.06 -2.37 3.40
C PHE A 98 -5.01 -3.56 3.57
N ALA A 99 -5.42 -4.17 2.45
CA ALA A 99 -6.26 -5.35 2.42
C ALA A 99 -5.58 -6.57 3.07
N ALA A 100 -4.27 -6.74 2.85
CA ALA A 100 -3.51 -7.85 3.39
C ALA A 100 -3.19 -7.67 4.89
N VAL A 101 -2.61 -6.53 5.27
CA VAL A 101 -2.05 -6.33 6.62
C VAL A 101 -3.12 -5.93 7.65
N TYR A 102 -4.07 -5.08 7.27
CA TYR A 102 -5.03 -4.54 8.23
C TYR A 102 -6.40 -5.21 8.12
N ALA A 103 -6.93 -5.34 6.89
CA ALA A 103 -8.25 -5.93 6.69
C ALA A 103 -8.26 -7.45 6.87
N HIS A 104 -7.11 -8.12 6.63
CA HIS A 104 -6.98 -9.58 6.58
C HIS A 104 -7.98 -10.20 5.60
N ASN A 105 -8.06 -9.64 4.38
CA ASN A 105 -9.00 -10.11 3.37
C ASN A 105 -8.70 -11.58 3.00
N ALA A 106 -9.66 -12.48 3.26
CA ALA A 106 -9.47 -13.92 3.11
C ALA A 106 -9.14 -14.34 1.68
N GLU A 107 -9.73 -13.70 0.67
CA GLU A 107 -9.48 -14.02 -0.74
C GLU A 107 -8.04 -13.63 -1.15
N LEU A 108 -7.61 -12.42 -0.79
CA LEU A 108 -6.25 -11.95 -1.06
C LEU A 108 -5.22 -12.83 -0.33
N LEU A 109 -5.46 -13.12 0.95
CA LEU A 109 -4.57 -14.00 1.72
C LEU A 109 -4.53 -15.42 1.12
N GLY A 110 -5.66 -15.94 0.64
CA GLY A 110 -5.70 -17.21 -0.08
C GLY A 110 -4.86 -17.21 -1.36
N GLN A 111 -4.88 -16.11 -2.12
CA GLN A 111 -4.03 -15.94 -3.31
C GLN A 111 -2.55 -15.82 -2.94
N LEU A 112 -2.21 -15.07 -1.89
CA LEU A 112 -0.84 -14.98 -1.38
C LEU A 112 -0.34 -16.35 -0.88
N ALA A 113 -1.21 -17.15 -0.25
CA ALA A 113 -0.91 -18.51 0.15
C ALA A 113 -0.65 -19.42 -1.05
N GLN A 114 -1.41 -19.29 -2.14
CA GLN A 114 -1.13 -20.00 -3.39
C GLN A 114 0.21 -19.59 -4.00
N CYS A 115 0.53 -18.29 -4.03
CA CYS A 115 1.83 -17.79 -4.49
C CYS A 115 2.97 -18.35 -3.64
N SER A 116 2.79 -18.34 -2.33
CA SER A 116 3.72 -18.91 -1.35
C SER A 116 3.92 -20.41 -1.56
N ALA A 117 2.86 -21.18 -1.80
CA ALA A 117 2.96 -22.61 -2.08
C ALA A 117 3.69 -22.88 -3.40
N ARG A 118 3.45 -22.07 -4.44
CA ARG A 118 4.18 -22.16 -5.72
C ARG A 118 5.67 -21.87 -5.54
N LEU A 119 6.02 -20.84 -4.78
CA LEU A 119 7.41 -20.53 -4.46
C LEU A 119 8.05 -21.65 -3.65
N ASN A 120 7.32 -22.22 -2.68
CA ASN A 120 7.86 -23.28 -1.83
C ASN A 120 8.20 -24.56 -2.59
N ARG A 121 7.53 -24.85 -3.72
CA ARG A 121 7.91 -25.99 -4.58
C ARG A 121 9.34 -25.90 -5.10
N VAL A 122 9.89 -24.68 -5.22
CA VAL A 122 11.27 -24.44 -5.66
C VAL A 122 12.22 -24.33 -4.46
N VAL A 123 11.79 -23.67 -3.39
CA VAL A 123 12.64 -23.39 -2.21
C VAL A 123 12.81 -24.61 -1.30
N GLU A 124 11.75 -25.36 -1.05
CA GLU A 124 11.74 -26.55 -0.19
C GLU A 124 12.84 -27.58 -0.53
N PRO A 125 13.03 -28.02 -1.79
CA PRO A 125 14.09 -28.98 -2.10
C PRO A 125 15.48 -28.42 -1.84
N LEU A 126 15.70 -27.12 -2.07
CA LEU A 126 16.98 -26.45 -1.80
C LEU A 126 17.27 -26.42 -0.30
N HIS A 127 16.26 -26.08 0.52
CA HIS A 127 16.37 -26.13 1.98
C HIS A 127 16.67 -27.54 2.50
N ARG A 128 16.01 -28.58 1.98
CA ARG A 128 16.29 -29.97 2.37
C ARG A 128 17.70 -30.42 2.02
N SER A 129 18.27 -29.88 0.95
CA SER A 129 19.66 -30.13 0.56
C SER A 129 20.69 -29.33 1.37
N GLY A 130 20.25 -28.54 2.36
CA GLY A 130 21.12 -27.70 3.20
C GLY A 130 21.65 -26.45 2.49
N VAL A 131 21.11 -26.11 1.32
CA VAL A 131 21.52 -24.92 0.56
C VAL A 131 20.80 -23.69 1.11
N PRO A 132 21.52 -22.64 1.54
CA PRO A 132 20.90 -21.39 1.99
C PRO A 132 20.25 -20.67 0.80
N VAL A 133 18.98 -20.27 0.97
CA VAL A 133 18.22 -19.55 -0.05
C VAL A 133 18.00 -18.10 0.38
N ILE A 134 18.34 -17.17 -0.52
CA ILE A 134 18.06 -15.74 -0.34
C ILE A 134 16.96 -15.33 -1.30
N LEU A 135 15.83 -14.87 -0.76
CA LEU A 135 14.73 -14.31 -1.55
C LEU A 135 14.95 -12.80 -1.71
N ALA A 136 15.14 -12.34 -2.95
CA ALA A 136 15.30 -10.93 -3.30
C ALA A 136 14.06 -10.43 -4.07
N PRO A 137 13.01 -9.96 -3.38
CA PRO A 137 11.81 -9.50 -4.03
C PRO A 137 12.05 -8.19 -4.79
N MET A 138 11.50 -8.11 -6.00
CA MET A 138 11.51 -6.88 -6.78
C MET A 138 10.42 -5.90 -6.27
N HIS A 139 10.74 -4.60 -6.26
CA HIS A 139 9.84 -3.51 -5.87
C HIS A 139 8.70 -3.24 -6.89
N THR A 140 8.10 -4.28 -7.48
CA THR A 140 7.15 -4.18 -8.59
C THR A 140 5.70 -4.05 -8.14
N VAL A 141 5.28 -4.86 -7.15
CA VAL A 141 3.89 -4.90 -6.67
C VAL A 141 3.79 -4.34 -5.26
N SER A 142 4.50 -4.97 -4.31
CA SER A 142 4.68 -4.46 -2.96
C SER A 142 5.69 -5.31 -2.21
N ASP A 143 6.59 -4.65 -1.49
CA ASP A 143 7.58 -5.31 -0.65
C ASP A 143 6.93 -5.97 0.55
N VAL A 144 5.83 -5.40 1.04
CA VAL A 144 5.06 -5.96 2.15
C VAL A 144 4.44 -7.29 1.73
N LEU A 145 3.75 -7.32 0.58
CA LEU A 145 3.15 -8.54 0.05
C LEU A 145 4.21 -9.58 -0.31
N ALA A 146 5.33 -9.15 -0.89
CA ALA A 146 6.44 -10.06 -1.21
C ALA A 146 7.05 -10.66 0.06
N THR A 147 7.16 -9.88 1.13
CA THR A 147 7.60 -10.36 2.45
C THR A 147 6.61 -11.38 3.03
N LEU A 148 5.29 -11.14 2.92
CA LEU A 148 4.28 -12.10 3.36
C LEU A 148 4.39 -13.43 2.59
N VAL A 149 4.60 -13.37 1.26
CA VAL A 149 4.79 -14.57 0.43
C VAL A 149 6.08 -15.31 0.81
N GLY A 150 7.18 -14.60 1.01
CA GLY A 150 8.45 -15.19 1.42
C GLY A 150 8.37 -15.82 2.82
N ALA A 151 7.72 -15.15 3.77
CA ALA A 151 7.51 -15.66 5.12
C ALA A 151 6.64 -16.94 5.12
N GLY A 152 5.55 -16.93 4.33
CA GLY A 152 4.68 -18.09 4.17
C GLY A 152 5.40 -19.28 3.50
N CYS A 153 6.40 -19.02 2.66
CA CYS A 153 7.19 -20.07 2.01
C CYS A 153 8.06 -20.81 3.03
N ILE A 154 8.67 -20.07 3.97
CA ILE A 154 9.62 -20.63 4.94
C ILE A 154 8.91 -21.30 6.12
N ARG A 155 7.81 -20.70 6.63
CA ARG A 155 7.14 -21.15 7.86
C ARG A 155 5.79 -21.81 7.65
N GLY A 156 5.22 -21.75 6.45
CA GLY A 156 3.80 -21.97 6.23
C GLY A 156 2.96 -20.77 6.71
N TRP A 157 1.75 -20.64 6.19
CA TRP A 157 0.82 -19.59 6.64
C TRP A 157 0.23 -19.95 8.01
N PRO A 158 0.19 -19.00 8.97
CA PRO A 158 -0.55 -19.23 10.21
C PRO A 158 -2.04 -19.43 9.88
N ARG A 159 -2.62 -20.48 10.44
CA ARG A 159 -4.06 -20.77 10.35
C ARG A 159 -4.86 -19.81 11.23
#